data_AF-A0AAV5A6G9-F1
#
_entry.id   AF-A0AAV5A6G9-F1
#
_cell.length_a   1.000
_cell.length_b   1.000
_cell.length_c   1.000
_cell.angle_alpha   90.00
_cell.angle_beta   90.00
_cell.angle_gamma   90.00
#
_symmetry.space_group_name_H-M   'P 1'
#
loop_
_entity.id
_entity.type
_entity.pdbx_description
1 polymer ?
#
loop_
_entity_poly.entity_id
_entity_poly.type
_entity_poly.pdbx_seq_one_letter_code
_entity_poly.pdbx_strand_id
1 'polypeptide(L)'
;MTVLGQNRDVNEVKTWINISKGLTAIDDLRNLLKDYNSITDYPAVIYYDKLYQAYPDAKFILTTRDPAKWEISMKNTILQSISDIQHIPNPDEWWTSMIDWFNNEMLARYHQGKLYTDTQGEIIAHNQRVIQTIPADKLLIYEVGQGWDPLVKFLGV
;
A
#
# COMPACT_ATOMS: atom_id res chain seq x y z
N MET A 1 11.90 -0.29 -15.81
CA MET A 1 11.12 -0.39 -14.55
C MET A 1 9.70 -0.03 -14.90
N THR A 2 8.81 -1.02 -14.99
CA THR A 2 7.38 -0.78 -15.18
C THR A 2 6.79 -0.39 -13.84
N VAL A 3 5.88 0.59 -13.80
CA VAL A 3 5.21 1.03 -12.57
C VAL A 3 3.71 0.82 -12.74
N LEU A 4 3.09 0.09 -11.80
CA LEU A 4 1.63 -0.07 -11.75
C LEU A 4 0.95 1.30 -11.72
N GLY A 5 -0.11 1.49 -12.49
CA GLY A 5 -0.79 2.78 -12.64
C GLY A 5 -0.18 3.76 -13.64
N GLN A 6 1.03 3.52 -14.18
CA GLN A 6 1.66 4.43 -15.14
C GLN A 6 0.85 4.60 -16.44
N ASN A 7 0.17 3.54 -16.88
CA ASN A 7 -0.62 3.54 -18.11
C ASN A 7 -2.04 4.09 -17.92
N ARG A 8 -2.40 4.51 -16.70
CA ARG A 8 -3.76 4.94 -16.33
C ARG A 8 -4.84 3.96 -16.77
N ASP A 9 -4.57 2.66 -16.61
CA ASP A 9 -5.57 1.62 -16.89
C ASP A 9 -6.62 1.60 -15.76
N VAL A 10 -7.87 1.89 -16.13
CA VAL A 10 -9.02 1.91 -15.20
C VAL A 10 -9.26 0.53 -14.59
N ASN A 11 -8.97 -0.55 -15.33
CA ASN A 11 -9.20 -1.91 -14.86
C ASN A 11 -8.26 -2.29 -13.71
N GLU A 12 -7.04 -1.74 -13.69
CA GLU A 12 -6.12 -1.91 -12.55
C GLU A 12 -6.76 -1.34 -11.27
N VAL A 13 -7.29 -0.11 -11.35
CA VAL A 13 -7.94 0.56 -10.21
C VAL A 13 -9.18 -0.21 -9.75
N LYS A 14 -10.03 -0.63 -10.69
CA LYS A 14 -11.22 -1.45 -10.40
C LYS A 14 -10.84 -2.78 -9.75
N THR A 15 -9.72 -3.39 -10.14
CA THR A 15 -9.22 -4.62 -9.51
C THR A 15 -8.86 -4.37 -8.05
N TRP A 16 -8.14 -3.28 -7.73
CA TRP A 16 -7.85 -2.92 -6.34
C TRP A 16 -9.10 -2.63 -5.50
N ILE A 17 -10.10 -1.97 -6.08
CA ILE A 17 -11.41 -1.77 -5.41
C ILE A 17 -12.07 -3.12 -5.11
N ASN A 18 -12.09 -4.03 -6.06
CA ASN A 18 -12.70 -5.35 -5.88
C ASN A 18 -11.93 -6.20 -4.85
N ILE A 19 -10.60 -6.12 -4.83
CA ILE A 19 -9.74 -6.75 -3.81
C ILE A 19 -10.15 -6.27 -2.41
N SER A 20 -10.37 -4.95 -2.25
CA SER A 20 -10.79 -4.33 -0.98
C SER A 20 -12.14 -4.83 -0.48
N LYS A 21 -13.05 -5.10 -1.41
CA LYS A 21 -14.40 -5.62 -1.15
C LYS A 21 -14.44 -7.14 -1.00
N GLY A 22 -13.31 -7.84 -1.20
CA GLY A 22 -13.25 -9.29 -1.18
C GLY A 22 -13.98 -9.95 -2.36
N LEU A 23 -14.14 -9.23 -3.48
CA LEU A 23 -14.90 -9.66 -4.65
C LEU A 23 -14.02 -10.31 -5.74
N THR A 24 -12.69 -10.21 -5.65
CA THR A 24 -11.75 -10.86 -6.60
C THR A 24 -11.21 -12.17 -6.07
N ALA A 25 -10.78 -13.04 -6.99
CA ALA A 25 -9.98 -14.20 -6.65
C ALA A 25 -8.51 -13.80 -6.38
N ILE A 26 -7.79 -14.68 -5.69
CA ILE A 26 -6.32 -14.57 -5.53
C ILE A 26 -5.61 -14.58 -6.90
N ASP A 27 -6.16 -15.28 -7.89
CA ASP A 27 -5.59 -15.34 -9.23
C ASP A 27 -5.72 -14.02 -9.99
N ASP A 28 -6.73 -13.18 -9.71
CA ASP A 28 -6.82 -11.83 -10.29
C ASP A 28 -5.69 -10.94 -9.79
N LEU A 29 -5.39 -11.00 -8.49
CA LEU A 29 -4.24 -10.31 -7.91
C LEU A 29 -2.93 -10.82 -8.52
N ARG A 30 -2.80 -12.14 -8.74
CA ARG A 30 -1.63 -12.70 -9.41
C ARG A 30 -1.48 -12.24 -10.84
N ASN A 31 -2.59 -12.18 -11.59
CA ASN A 31 -2.60 -11.70 -12.96
C ASN A 31 -2.23 -10.21 -13.06
N LEU A 32 -2.72 -9.39 -12.13
CA LEU A 32 -2.36 -7.97 -12.03
C LEU A 32 -0.87 -7.77 -11.79
N LEU A 33 -0.25 -8.64 -11.00
CA LEU A 33 1.15 -8.51 -10.56
C LEU A 33 2.14 -9.42 -11.31
N LYS A 34 1.68 -10.16 -12.33
CA LYS A 34 2.46 -11.23 -12.99
C LYS A 34 3.80 -10.78 -13.58
N ASP A 35 3.89 -9.53 -14.00
CA ASP A 35 5.07 -8.96 -14.67
C ASP A 35 5.98 -8.17 -13.69
N TYR A 36 5.73 -8.28 -12.39
CA TYR A 36 6.44 -7.55 -11.34
C TYR A 36 7.12 -8.49 -10.35
N ASN A 37 8.39 -8.18 -10.03
CA ASN A 37 9.18 -8.96 -9.08
C ASN A 37 9.10 -8.41 -7.64
N SER A 38 8.60 -7.19 -7.49
CA SER A 38 8.49 -6.48 -6.21
C SER A 38 7.41 -5.41 -6.30
N ILE A 39 6.80 -5.09 -5.17
CA ILE A 39 5.77 -4.06 -5.04
C ILE A 39 6.03 -3.20 -3.80
N THR A 40 5.70 -1.93 -3.89
CA THR A 40 5.82 -0.95 -2.80
C THR A 40 4.70 0.06 -2.92
N ASP A 41 4.41 0.75 -1.82
CA ASP A 41 3.47 1.88 -1.78
C ASP A 41 2.01 1.51 -2.10
N TYR A 42 1.12 2.50 -2.00
CA TYR A 42 -0.28 2.38 -2.36
C TYR A 42 -0.44 2.14 -3.88
N PRO A 43 -1.40 1.33 -4.29
CA PRO A 43 -2.44 0.68 -3.48
C PRO A 43 -2.00 -0.60 -2.76
N ALA A 44 -0.97 -1.29 -3.22
CA ALA A 44 -0.70 -2.68 -2.85
C ALA A 44 -0.42 -2.90 -1.35
N VAL A 45 0.28 -1.96 -0.69
CA VAL A 45 0.73 -2.06 0.72
C VAL A 45 -0.39 -2.38 1.73
N ILE A 46 -1.62 -1.93 1.51
CA ILE A 46 -2.72 -2.17 2.48
C ILE A 46 -3.37 -3.55 2.34
N TYR A 47 -2.96 -4.34 1.34
CA TYR A 47 -3.45 -5.69 1.07
C TYR A 47 -2.37 -6.77 1.34
N TYR A 48 -1.44 -6.51 2.27
CA TYR A 48 -0.33 -7.41 2.60
C TYR A 48 -0.78 -8.83 2.97
N ASP A 49 -1.96 -8.98 3.58
CA ASP A 49 -2.56 -10.27 3.93
C ASP A 49 -2.94 -11.08 2.68
N LYS A 50 -3.57 -10.43 1.70
CA LYS A 50 -3.93 -11.05 0.41
C LYS A 50 -2.70 -11.31 -0.44
N LEU A 51 -1.71 -10.41 -0.39
CA LEU A 51 -0.43 -10.60 -1.04
C LEU A 51 0.30 -11.82 -0.48
N TYR A 52 0.28 -12.02 0.85
CA TYR A 52 0.86 -13.20 1.47
C TYR A 52 0.11 -14.48 1.08
N GLN A 53 -1.22 -14.45 1.01
CA GLN A 53 -2.01 -15.57 0.49
C GLN A 53 -1.68 -15.91 -0.98
N ALA A 54 -1.49 -14.88 -1.81
CA ALA A 54 -1.16 -15.05 -3.22
C ALA A 54 0.27 -15.53 -3.45
N TYR A 55 1.21 -15.06 -2.64
CA TYR A 55 2.64 -15.27 -2.76
C TYR A 55 3.26 -15.66 -1.40
N PRO A 56 2.94 -16.85 -0.86
CA PRO A 56 3.41 -17.26 0.47
C PRO A 56 4.93 -17.42 0.55
N ASP A 57 5.59 -17.62 -0.59
CA ASP A 57 7.03 -17.72 -0.69
C ASP A 57 7.75 -16.36 -0.74
N ALA A 58 7.03 -15.27 -1.02
CA ALA A 58 7.61 -13.93 -1.09
C ALA A 58 8.15 -13.46 0.27
N LYS A 59 9.18 -12.64 0.22
CA LYS A 59 9.72 -11.93 1.38
C LYS A 59 9.05 -10.57 1.51
N PHE A 60 8.71 -10.18 2.72
CA PHE A 60 8.06 -8.91 3.06
C PHE A 60 9.03 -8.01 3.81
N ILE A 61 9.02 -6.73 3.48
CA ILE A 61 9.81 -5.71 4.16
C ILE A 61 8.84 -4.66 4.69
N LEU A 62 8.75 -4.55 6.01
CA LEU A 62 8.02 -3.49 6.68
C LEU A 62 8.99 -2.35 7.00
N THR A 63 8.89 -1.27 6.23
CA THR A 63 9.69 -0.08 6.49
C THR A 63 9.09 0.73 7.64
N THR A 64 9.87 1.00 8.68
CA THR A 64 9.45 1.78 9.85
C THR A 64 10.25 3.07 9.97
N ARG A 65 9.69 4.04 10.69
CA ARG A 65 10.31 5.31 11.04
C ARG A 65 9.56 5.93 12.22
N ASP A 66 10.15 6.97 12.81
CA ASP A 66 9.52 7.77 13.85
C ASP A 66 8.10 8.26 13.42
N PRO A 67 7.04 7.96 14.20
CA PRO A 67 5.66 8.29 13.84
C PRO A 67 5.40 9.79 13.66
N ALA A 68 6.00 10.65 14.49
CA ALA A 68 5.83 12.09 14.39
C ALA A 68 6.44 12.65 13.10
N LYS A 69 7.66 12.21 12.75
CA LYS A 69 8.28 12.54 11.45
C LYS A 69 7.48 11.99 10.28
N TRP A 70 6.89 10.80 10.40
CA TRP A 70 6.04 10.23 9.34
C TRP A 70 4.76 11.04 9.15
N GLU A 71 4.09 11.44 10.22
CA GLU A 71 2.87 12.26 10.15
C GLU A 71 3.12 13.58 9.40
N ILE A 72 4.21 14.30 9.73
CA ILE A 72 4.58 15.53 9.03
C ILE A 72 4.77 15.25 7.53
N SER A 73 5.46 14.16 7.19
CA SER A 73 5.67 13.74 5.80
C SER A 73 4.35 13.45 5.10
N MET A 74 3.47 12.64 5.70
CA MET A 74 2.19 12.24 5.12
C MET A 74 1.26 13.42 4.88
N LYS A 75 1.20 14.36 5.82
CA LYS A 75 0.40 15.58 5.68
C LYS A 75 0.90 16.46 4.53
N ASN A 76 2.21 16.59 4.39
CA ASN A 76 2.83 17.44 3.36
C ASN A 76 2.95 16.78 1.98
N THR A 77 2.67 15.48 1.85
CA THR A 77 2.73 14.76 0.57
C THR A 77 1.40 14.11 0.25
N ILE A 78 1.14 12.90 0.75
CA ILE A 78 0.01 12.06 0.34
C ILE A 78 -1.34 12.73 0.64
N LEU A 79 -1.54 13.26 1.85
CA LEU A 79 -2.82 13.88 2.19
C LEU A 79 -3.05 15.17 1.41
N GLN A 80 -1.99 15.95 1.14
CA GLN A 80 -2.09 17.11 0.25
C GLN A 80 -2.44 16.68 -1.18
N SER A 81 -1.74 15.69 -1.74
CA SER A 81 -2.02 15.16 -3.08
C SER A 81 -3.46 14.63 -3.21
N ILE A 82 -3.96 13.88 -2.20
CA ILE A 82 -5.35 13.42 -2.18
C ILE A 82 -6.30 14.61 -2.20
N SER A 83 -6.03 15.64 -1.39
CA SER A 83 -6.82 16.86 -1.40
C SER A 83 -6.82 17.52 -2.77
N ASP A 84 -5.66 17.69 -3.41
CA ASP A 84 -5.55 18.32 -4.73
C ASP A 84 -6.30 17.50 -5.80
N ILE A 85 -6.15 16.17 -5.78
CA ILE A 85 -6.81 15.25 -6.71
C ILE A 85 -8.34 15.32 -6.59
N GLN A 86 -8.88 15.47 -5.38
CA GLN A 86 -10.33 15.63 -5.15
C GLN A 86 -10.90 16.92 -5.76
N HIS A 87 -10.07 17.92 -6.04
CA HIS A 87 -10.48 19.20 -6.64
C HIS A 87 -10.20 19.28 -8.14
N ILE A 88 -9.77 18.19 -8.78
CA ILE A 88 -9.60 18.15 -10.24
C ILE A 88 -10.97 18.42 -10.91
N PRO A 89 -11.09 19.47 -11.75
CA PRO A 89 -12.32 19.73 -12.47
C PRO A 89 -12.54 18.69 -13.57
N ASN A 90 -13.74 18.12 -13.63
CA ASN A 90 -14.15 17.14 -14.64
C ASN A 90 -13.16 15.96 -14.79
N PRO A 91 -12.92 15.17 -13.74
CA PRO A 91 -11.99 14.05 -13.81
C PRO A 91 -12.46 13.02 -14.86
N ASP A 92 -11.52 12.48 -15.61
CA ASP A 92 -11.80 11.32 -16.46
C ASP A 92 -12.12 10.07 -15.62
N GLU A 93 -12.48 8.96 -16.28
CA GLU A 93 -12.88 7.73 -15.58
C GLU A 93 -11.77 7.18 -14.67
N TRP A 94 -10.51 7.32 -15.09
CA TRP A 94 -9.39 6.85 -14.29
C TRP A 94 -9.24 7.66 -13.01
N TRP A 95 -9.27 9.00 -13.10
CA TRP A 95 -9.23 9.85 -11.90
C TRP A 95 -10.46 9.64 -11.02
N THR A 96 -11.63 9.48 -11.61
CA THR A 96 -12.87 9.16 -10.87
C THR A 96 -12.71 7.87 -10.08
N SER A 97 -12.16 6.82 -10.70
CA SER A 97 -11.93 5.52 -10.04
C SER A 97 -10.84 5.60 -8.96
N MET A 98 -9.78 6.37 -9.19
CA MET A 98 -8.72 6.58 -8.20
C MET A 98 -9.22 7.38 -6.99
N ILE A 99 -10.02 8.42 -7.22
CA ILE A 99 -10.68 9.19 -6.15
C ILE A 99 -11.60 8.28 -5.33
N ASP A 100 -12.38 7.42 -5.99
CA ASP A 100 -13.22 6.43 -5.32
C ASP A 100 -12.38 5.48 -4.45
N TRP A 101 -11.29 4.94 -4.99
CA TRP A 101 -10.38 4.07 -4.25
C TRP A 101 -9.73 4.78 -3.05
N PHE A 102 -9.22 6.01 -3.22
CA PHE A 102 -8.63 6.78 -2.13
C PHE A 102 -9.63 7.03 -1.00
N ASN A 103 -10.83 7.49 -1.34
CA ASN A 103 -11.83 7.87 -0.35
C ASN A 103 -12.42 6.65 0.36
N ASN A 104 -12.87 5.66 -0.41
CA ASN A 104 -13.69 4.58 0.12
C ASN A 104 -12.84 3.40 0.59
N GLU A 105 -11.78 3.05 -0.13
CA GLU A 105 -10.99 1.86 0.18
C GLU A 105 -9.80 2.18 1.08
N MET A 106 -9.00 3.18 0.74
CA MET A 106 -7.84 3.58 1.56
C MET A 106 -8.27 4.34 2.82
N LEU A 107 -8.95 5.48 2.69
CA LEU A 107 -9.24 6.38 3.82
C LEU A 107 -10.36 5.85 4.72
N ALA A 108 -11.50 5.49 4.15
CA ALA A 108 -12.67 5.08 4.92
C ALA A 108 -12.60 3.62 5.38
N ARG A 109 -12.36 2.66 4.48
CA ARG A 109 -12.35 1.23 4.85
C ARG A 109 -11.09 0.84 5.62
N TYR A 110 -9.91 1.04 5.03
CA TYR A 110 -8.67 0.52 5.60
C TYR A 110 -8.22 1.33 6.82
N HIS A 111 -8.05 2.64 6.65
CA HIS A 111 -7.56 3.52 7.71
C HIS A 111 -8.66 4.04 8.65
N GLN A 112 -9.94 3.84 8.33
CA GLN A 112 -11.07 4.23 9.19
C GLN A 112 -11.05 5.72 9.59
N GLY A 113 -10.60 6.58 8.67
CA GLY A 113 -10.44 8.02 8.90
C GLY A 113 -9.25 8.42 9.77
N LYS A 114 -8.51 7.46 10.35
CA LYS A 114 -7.43 7.74 11.31
C LYS A 114 -6.22 8.42 10.71
N LEU A 115 -6.03 8.38 9.39
CA LEU A 115 -5.01 9.21 8.74
C LEU A 115 -5.23 10.72 8.97
N TYR A 116 -6.45 11.17 9.27
CA TYR A 116 -6.75 12.57 9.62
C TYR A 116 -6.93 12.81 11.11
N THR A 117 -7.44 11.83 11.86
CA THR A 117 -7.82 12.02 13.27
C THR A 117 -6.77 11.52 14.27
N ASP A 118 -5.92 10.56 13.88
CA ASP A 118 -4.87 9.97 14.71
C ASP A 118 -3.79 9.34 13.81
N THR A 119 -3.09 10.19 13.06
CA THR A 119 -2.13 9.74 12.03
C THR A 119 -1.00 8.89 12.66
N GLN A 120 -0.48 9.29 13.82
CA GLN A 120 0.57 8.55 14.51
C GLN A 120 0.08 7.21 15.06
N GLY A 121 -1.09 7.18 15.69
CA GLY A 121 -1.69 5.93 16.15
C GLY A 121 -1.97 4.97 15.00
N GLU A 122 -2.39 5.48 13.83
CA GLU A 122 -2.67 4.65 12.67
C GLU A 122 -1.42 3.98 12.08
N ILE A 123 -0.29 4.67 11.95
CA ILE A 123 0.95 4.02 11.46
C ILE A 123 1.47 2.98 12.46
N ILE A 124 1.37 3.25 13.76
CA ILE A 124 1.74 2.28 14.81
C ILE A 124 0.83 1.04 14.70
N ALA A 125 -0.48 1.25 14.56
CA ALA A 125 -1.44 0.18 14.43
C ALA A 125 -1.25 -0.61 13.12
N HIS A 126 -1.00 0.05 11.99
CA HIS A 126 -0.69 -0.60 10.72
C HIS A 126 0.53 -1.51 10.85
N ASN A 127 1.64 -1.00 11.41
CA ASN A 127 2.86 -1.78 11.60
C ASN A 127 2.59 -3.03 12.46
N GLN A 128 1.81 -2.90 13.53
CA GLN A 128 1.42 -4.03 14.38
C GLN A 128 0.59 -5.07 13.60
N ARG A 129 -0.39 -4.63 12.79
CA ARG A 129 -1.20 -5.55 11.98
C ARG A 129 -0.34 -6.32 10.97
N VAL A 130 0.65 -5.68 10.35
CA VAL A 130 1.60 -6.35 9.43
C VAL A 130 2.44 -7.38 10.18
N ILE A 131 3.05 -6.99 11.31
CA ILE A 131 3.89 -7.88 12.14
C ILE A 131 3.12 -9.12 12.61
N GLN A 132 1.85 -8.96 12.96
CA GLN A 132 1.00 -10.07 13.41
C GLN A 132 0.55 -11.00 12.28
N THR A 133 0.52 -10.52 11.04
CA THR A 133 -0.03 -11.27 9.90
C THR A 133 1.05 -12.03 9.14
N ILE A 134 2.22 -11.40 8.93
CA ILE A 134 3.29 -12.01 8.14
C ILE A 134 4.20 -12.84 9.06
N PRO A 135 4.50 -14.10 8.72
CA PRO A 135 5.43 -14.91 9.50
C PRO A 135 6.79 -14.23 9.68
N ALA A 136 7.38 -14.36 10.87
CA ALA A 136 8.62 -13.69 11.22
C ALA A 136 9.81 -14.08 10.33
N ASP A 137 9.84 -15.31 9.80
CA ASP A 137 10.85 -15.77 8.85
C ASP A 137 10.68 -15.20 7.44
N LYS A 138 9.50 -14.64 7.14
CA LYS A 138 9.17 -13.94 5.88
C LYS A 138 9.17 -12.42 6.02
N LEU A 139 9.39 -11.87 7.22
CA LEU A 139 9.28 -10.44 7.48
C LEU A 139 10.60 -9.83 7.95
N LEU A 140 11.07 -8.81 7.25
CA LEU A 140 12.09 -7.89 7.74
C LEU A 140 11.44 -6.59 8.21
N ILE A 141 11.63 -6.24 9.49
CA ILE A 141 11.36 -4.89 9.99
C ILE A 141 12.60 -4.05 9.71
N TYR A 142 12.44 -3.02 8.89
CA TYR A 142 13.55 -2.20 8.38
C TYR A 142 13.34 -0.74 8.73
N GLU A 143 14.19 -0.18 9.60
CA GLU A 143 14.14 1.25 9.90
C GLU A 143 14.79 2.03 8.76
N VAL A 144 14.07 3.04 8.23
CA VAL A 144 14.57 3.86 7.13
C VAL A 144 15.89 4.53 7.52
N GLY A 145 16.96 4.19 6.79
CA GLY A 145 18.32 4.69 7.03
C GLY A 145 19.31 3.64 7.50
N GLN A 146 18.88 2.39 7.75
CA GLN A 146 19.78 1.30 8.16
C GLN A 146 20.77 0.84 7.08
N GLY A 147 20.59 1.26 5.82
CA GLY A 147 21.50 0.93 4.72
C GLY A 147 21.25 -0.46 4.11
N TRP A 148 22.21 -0.96 3.34
CA TRP A 148 22.02 -2.14 2.50
C TRP A 148 22.17 -3.46 3.24
N ASP A 149 23.06 -3.55 4.23
CA ASP A 149 23.43 -4.79 4.91
C ASP A 149 22.23 -5.66 5.38
N PRO A 150 21.22 -5.13 6.09
CA PRO A 150 20.07 -5.94 6.52
C PRO A 150 19.23 -6.43 5.32
N LEU A 151 19.10 -5.62 4.26
CA LEU A 151 18.34 -5.99 3.06
C LEU A 151 19.04 -7.09 2.28
N VAL A 152 20.34 -6.93 2.04
CA VAL A 152 21.18 -7.90 1.32
C VAL A 152 21.15 -9.25 2.04
N LYS A 153 21.38 -9.26 3.35
CA LYS A 153 21.30 -10.47 4.18
C LYS A 153 19.92 -11.12 4.13
N PHE A 154 18.85 -10.33 4.24
CA PHE A 154 17.50 -10.85 4.24
C PHE A 154 17.09 -11.40 2.88
N LEU A 155 17.47 -10.75 1.78
CA LEU A 155 17.14 -11.15 0.43
C LEU A 155 18.02 -12.30 -0.08
N GLY A 156 19.25 -12.43 0.43
CA GLY A 156 20.20 -13.49 0.06
C GLY A 156 20.92 -13.20 -1.26
N VAL A 157 21.25 -11.93 -1.50
CA VAL A 157 21.99 -11.44 -2.68
C VAL A 157 23.35 -10.88 -2.32
#